data_AF-A0A1F8S9T8-F1
#
_entry.id   AF-A0A1F8S9T8-F1
#
_cell.length_a   1.000
_cell.length_b   1.000
_cell.length_c   1.000
_cell.angle_alpha   90.00
_cell.angle_beta   90.00
_cell.angle_gamma   90.00
#
_symmetry.space_group_name_H-M   'P 1'
#
loop_
_entity.id
_entity.type
_entity.pdbx_description
1 polymer ?
#
loop_
_entity_poly.entity_id
_entity_poly.type
_entity_poly.pdbx_seq_one_letter_code
_entity_poly.pdbx_strand_id
1 'polypeptide(L)'
;MPERLLAAATASPIAPDDAPEPGEWSAREVVRHLAAVEAEVWHVRLDALATESFPQWPWVEPGLWSGPGDGTFEGALEVYSARRAATLARLDELDEAGWARTGRHVVYGVLDVAAILRILLDHDEEHLAQVARG
;
A
#
# COMPACT_ATOMS: atom_id res chain seq x y z
N MET A 1 6.37 1.19 -7.95
CA MET A 1 6.68 0.35 -6.78
C MET A 1 6.67 -1.14 -7.11
N PRO A 2 5.64 -1.74 -7.75
CA PRO A 2 5.61 -3.19 -8.01
C PRO A 2 6.89 -3.76 -8.66
N GLU A 3 7.41 -3.08 -9.68
CA GLU A 3 8.67 -3.46 -10.34
C GLU A 3 9.89 -3.44 -9.40
N ARG A 4 9.92 -2.52 -8.42
CA ARG A 4 10.99 -2.43 -7.42
C ARG A 4 10.93 -3.58 -6.44
N LEU A 5 9.72 -4.01 -6.03
CA LEU A 5 9.54 -5.20 -5.19
C LEU A 5 9.98 -6.47 -5.92
N LEU A 6 9.61 -6.62 -7.19
CA LEU A 6 10.05 -7.74 -8.02
C LEU A 6 11.58 -7.76 -8.13
N ALA A 7 12.19 -6.62 -8.42
CA ALA A 7 13.64 -6.50 -8.53
C ALA A 7 14.34 -6.83 -7.21
N ALA A 8 13.84 -6.33 -6.08
CA ALA A 8 14.39 -6.59 -4.76
C ALA A 8 14.27 -8.09 -4.39
N ALA A 9 13.10 -8.69 -4.57
CA ALA A 9 12.88 -10.11 -4.30
C ALA A 9 13.75 -11.01 -5.20
N THR A 10 13.93 -10.63 -6.47
CA THR A 10 14.79 -11.38 -7.42
C THR A 10 16.27 -11.28 -7.07
N ALA A 11 16.69 -10.14 -6.52
CA ALA A 11 18.08 -9.93 -6.08
C ALA A 11 18.40 -10.57 -4.73
N SER A 12 17.37 -10.94 -3.95
CA SER A 12 17.53 -11.57 -2.64
C SER A 12 18.05 -13.01 -2.78
N PRO A 13 18.94 -13.47 -1.88
CA PRO A 13 19.32 -14.88 -1.80
C PRO A 13 18.23 -15.76 -1.16
N ILE A 14 17.21 -15.15 -0.54
CA ILE A 14 16.09 -15.84 0.11
C ILE A 14 14.94 -15.95 -0.89
N ALA A 15 14.34 -17.13 -0.99
CA ALA A 15 13.20 -17.32 -1.88
C ALA A 15 12.02 -16.44 -1.45
N PRO A 16 11.22 -15.89 -2.36
CA PRO A 16 10.15 -14.95 -2.01
C PRO A 16 9.09 -15.46 -1.03
N ASP A 17 8.94 -16.79 -0.94
CA ASP A 17 8.00 -17.45 -0.03
C ASP A 17 8.59 -17.78 1.34
N ASP A 18 9.91 -17.70 1.48
CA ASP A 18 10.62 -18.00 2.72
C ASP A 18 10.85 -16.73 3.53
N ALA A 19 10.71 -16.83 4.85
CA ALA A 19 11.06 -15.74 5.75
C ALA A 19 12.59 -15.73 6.00
N PRO A 20 13.23 -14.55 6.07
CA PRO A 20 14.65 -14.43 6.41
C PRO A 20 15.01 -15.00 7.78
N GLU A 21 14.18 -14.68 8.77
CA GLU A 21 14.36 -15.08 10.16
C GLU A 21 13.02 -15.51 10.77
N PRO A 22 13.05 -16.35 11.82
CA PRO A 22 11.84 -16.72 12.54
C PRO A 22 11.08 -15.51 13.09
N GLY A 23 9.85 -15.30 12.61
CA GLY A 23 8.98 -14.20 13.04
C GLY A 23 9.02 -12.97 12.13
N GLU A 24 9.88 -12.94 11.12
CA GLU A 24 9.81 -11.94 10.05
C GLU A 24 8.89 -12.41 8.92
N TRP A 25 8.42 -11.46 8.10
CA TRP A 25 7.60 -11.74 6.93
C TRP A 25 8.46 -12.09 5.71
N SER A 26 8.00 -13.07 4.93
CA SER A 26 8.56 -13.31 3.59
C SER A 26 8.22 -12.17 2.62
N ALA A 27 8.91 -12.12 1.48
CA ALA A 27 8.59 -11.13 0.45
C ALA A 27 7.14 -11.24 -0.04
N ARG A 28 6.58 -12.46 -0.14
CA ARG A 28 5.16 -12.67 -0.46
C ARG A 28 4.25 -12.09 0.60
N GLU A 29 4.58 -12.27 1.89
CA GLU A 29 3.77 -11.71 2.98
C GLU A 29 3.83 -10.19 2.99
N VAL A 30 5.00 -9.57 2.75
CA VAL A 30 5.11 -8.12 2.58
C VAL A 30 4.23 -7.62 1.44
N VAL A 31 4.24 -8.29 0.28
CA VAL A 31 3.39 -7.91 -0.86
C VAL A 31 1.90 -8.09 -0.54
N ARG A 32 1.51 -9.13 0.20
CA ARG A 32 0.12 -9.33 0.66
C ARG A 32 -0.32 -8.25 1.64
N HIS A 33 0.58 -7.78 2.51
CA HIS A 33 0.33 -6.65 3.38
C HIS A 33 0.11 -5.36 2.57
N LEU A 34 1.02 -5.04 1.64
CA LEU A 34 0.87 -3.88 0.75
C LEU A 34 -0.44 -3.93 -0.05
N ALA A 35 -0.84 -5.11 -0.54
CA ALA A 35 -2.14 -5.28 -1.18
C ALA A 35 -3.30 -4.94 -0.23
N ALA A 36 -3.27 -5.41 1.02
CA ALA A 36 -4.29 -5.08 2.02
C ALA A 36 -4.34 -3.58 2.30
N VAL A 37 -3.17 -2.94 2.49
CA VAL A 37 -3.05 -1.50 2.73
C VAL A 37 -3.66 -0.66 1.61
N GLU A 38 -3.46 -1.03 0.34
CA GLU A 38 -4.12 -0.34 -0.77
C GLU A 38 -5.64 -0.29 -0.60
N ALA A 39 -6.27 -1.44 -0.32
CA ALA A 39 -7.72 -1.55 -0.27
C ALA A 39 -8.32 -1.00 1.03
N GLU A 40 -7.67 -1.25 2.16
CA GLU A 40 -8.21 -0.93 3.49
C GLU A 40 -7.86 0.49 3.95
N VAL A 41 -6.81 1.09 3.38
CA VAL A 41 -6.30 2.40 3.79
C VAL A 41 -6.40 3.40 2.65
N TRP A 42 -5.71 3.16 1.53
CA TRP A 42 -5.59 4.18 0.48
C TRP A 42 -6.89 4.39 -0.28
N HIS A 43 -7.53 3.32 -0.76
CA HIS A 43 -8.79 3.41 -1.49
C HIS A 43 -9.89 4.01 -0.60
N VAL A 44 -10.02 3.55 0.65
CA VAL A 44 -10.99 4.08 1.61
C VAL A 44 -10.82 5.59 1.81
N ARG A 45 -9.58 6.07 2.00
CA ARG A 45 -9.33 7.49 2.26
C ARG A 45 -9.55 8.36 1.03
N LEU A 46 -9.12 7.90 -0.15
CA LEU A 46 -9.32 8.61 -1.41
C LEU A 46 -10.81 8.66 -1.79
N ASP A 47 -11.54 7.56 -1.63
CA ASP A 47 -12.99 7.49 -1.90
C ASP A 47 -13.78 8.36 -0.93
N ALA A 48 -13.38 8.40 0.35
CA ALA A 48 -13.95 9.30 1.35
C ALA A 48 -13.69 10.77 1.00
N LEU A 49 -12.48 11.12 0.54
CA LEU A 49 -12.22 12.46 0.04
C LEU A 49 -13.10 12.79 -1.16
N ALA A 50 -13.33 11.88 -2.09
CA ALA A 50 -14.18 12.14 -3.25
C ALA A 50 -15.65 12.39 -2.89
N THR A 51 -16.16 11.74 -1.84
CA THR A 51 -17.60 11.70 -1.52
C THR A 51 -18.02 12.51 -0.29
N GLU A 52 -17.13 12.72 0.67
CA GLU A 52 -17.43 13.37 1.95
C GLU A 52 -16.81 14.77 2.05
N SER A 53 -17.49 15.71 2.71
CA SER A 53 -17.00 17.09 2.83
C SER A 53 -15.75 17.23 3.71
N PHE A 54 -15.63 16.42 4.76
CA PHE A 54 -14.47 16.41 5.67
C PHE A 54 -14.39 15.07 6.42
N PRO A 55 -13.89 14.00 5.76
CA PRO A 55 -13.84 12.66 6.34
C PRO A 55 -12.92 12.59 7.55
N GLN A 56 -13.21 11.67 8.47
CA GLN A 56 -12.37 11.37 9.64
C GLN A 56 -11.89 9.93 9.58
N TRP A 57 -10.59 9.72 9.80
CA TRP A 57 -9.97 8.40 9.68
C TRP A 57 -9.31 7.95 10.98
N PRO A 58 -9.64 6.74 11.48
CA PRO A 58 -8.91 6.14 12.58
C PRO A 58 -7.54 5.63 12.11
N TRP A 59 -6.71 5.24 13.08
CA TRP A 59 -5.55 4.38 12.82
C TRP A 59 -6.05 3.00 12.38
N VAL A 60 -5.46 2.47 11.31
CA VAL A 60 -5.76 1.14 10.77
C VAL A 60 -4.43 0.45 10.52
N GLU A 61 -4.32 -0.78 11.00
CA GLU A 61 -3.18 -1.68 10.76
C GLU A 61 -3.69 -2.89 9.97
N PRO A 62 -3.58 -2.86 8.62
CA PRO A 62 -4.01 -3.97 7.79
C PRO A 62 -3.19 -5.23 8.05
N GLY A 63 -3.85 -6.38 8.01
CA GLY A 63 -3.17 -7.68 8.08
C GLY A 63 -2.51 -8.06 6.75
N LEU A 64 -2.52 -9.36 6.45
CA LEU A 64 -2.13 -9.88 5.15
C LEU A 64 -3.38 -10.14 4.32
N TRP A 65 -3.40 -9.69 3.06
CA TRP A 65 -4.46 -10.07 2.13
C TRP A 65 -4.54 -11.60 1.99
N SER A 66 -5.70 -12.19 2.26
CA SER A 66 -5.93 -13.64 2.24
C SER A 66 -7.04 -14.07 1.27
N GLY A 67 -6.94 -13.64 0.01
CA GLY A 67 -7.95 -13.94 -1.02
C GLY A 67 -7.33 -14.43 -2.34
N PRO A 68 -8.12 -14.52 -3.42
CA PRO A 68 -7.64 -15.01 -4.71
C PRO A 68 -6.36 -14.31 -5.17
N GLY A 69 -5.43 -15.10 -5.70
CA GLY A 69 -4.12 -14.63 -6.15
C GLY A 69 -3.03 -14.64 -5.08
N ASP A 70 -3.33 -14.90 -3.80
CA ASP A 70 -2.32 -14.81 -2.73
C ASP A 70 -1.40 -16.05 -2.57
N GLY A 71 -1.58 -17.08 -3.40
CA GLY A 71 -0.91 -18.38 -3.28
C GLY A 71 0.56 -18.41 -3.67
N THR A 72 1.04 -17.45 -4.47
CA THR A 72 2.45 -17.29 -4.86
C THR A 72 2.87 -15.83 -4.76
N PHE A 73 4.17 -15.56 -4.77
CA PHE A 73 4.70 -14.20 -4.79
C PHE A 73 4.20 -13.42 -6.02
N GLU A 74 4.25 -14.02 -7.20
CA GLU A 74 3.82 -13.39 -8.45
C GLU A 74 2.32 -13.07 -8.42
N GLY A 75 1.49 -14.00 -7.96
CA GLY A 75 0.05 -13.76 -7.83
C GLY A 75 -0.26 -12.65 -6.82
N ALA A 76 0.43 -12.62 -5.68
CA ALA A 76 0.28 -11.54 -4.70
C ALA A 76 0.72 -10.20 -5.30
N LEU A 77 1.80 -10.20 -6.09
CA LEU A 77 2.31 -9.02 -6.77
C LEU A 77 1.34 -8.52 -7.84
N GLU A 78 0.66 -9.40 -8.57
CA GLU A 78 -0.41 -9.04 -9.50
C GLU A 78 -1.59 -8.37 -8.76
N VAL A 79 -2.02 -8.93 -7.63
CA VAL A 79 -3.09 -8.33 -6.81
C VAL A 79 -2.70 -6.94 -6.33
N TYR A 80 -1.50 -6.79 -5.76
CA TYR A 80 -0.98 -5.49 -5.34
C TYR A 80 -0.89 -4.51 -6.52
N SER A 81 -0.36 -4.96 -7.67
CA SER A 81 -0.22 -4.12 -8.86
C SER A 81 -1.56 -3.60 -9.36
N ALA A 82 -2.59 -4.45 -9.39
CA ALA A 82 -3.94 -4.06 -9.78
C ALA A 82 -4.52 -3.01 -8.81
N ARG A 83 -4.32 -3.19 -7.50
CA ARG A 83 -4.80 -2.22 -6.49
C ARG A 83 -4.04 -0.90 -6.55
N ARG A 84 -2.73 -0.94 -6.76
CA ARG A 84 -1.91 0.26 -7.00
C ARG A 84 -2.35 1.00 -8.25
N ALA A 85 -2.64 0.30 -9.34
CA ALA A 85 -3.18 0.91 -10.55
C ALA A 85 -4.53 1.60 -10.27
N ALA A 86 -5.39 0.99 -9.45
CA ALA A 86 -6.66 1.60 -9.03
C ALA A 86 -6.46 2.84 -8.12
N THR A 87 -5.38 2.90 -7.34
CA THR A 87 -4.97 4.11 -6.61
C THR A 87 -4.55 5.21 -7.59
N LEU A 88 -3.70 4.88 -8.57
CA LEU A 88 -3.26 5.86 -9.57
C LEU A 88 -4.43 6.40 -10.41
N ALA A 89 -5.35 5.53 -10.83
CA ALA A 89 -6.53 5.94 -11.59
C ALA A 89 -7.39 6.97 -10.82
N ARG A 90 -7.59 6.79 -9.51
CA ARG A 90 -8.28 7.78 -8.66
C ARG A 90 -7.57 9.12 -8.65
N LEU A 91 -6.24 9.12 -8.59
CA LEU A 91 -5.45 10.35 -8.55
C LEU A 91 -5.47 11.09 -9.90
N ASP A 92 -5.45 10.33 -11.00
CA ASP A 92 -5.51 10.88 -12.37
C ASP A 92 -6.86 11.58 -12.67
N GLU A 93 -7.92 11.23 -11.94
CA GLU A 93 -9.24 11.85 -12.06
C GLU A 93 -9.38 13.19 -11.29
N LEU A 94 -8.41 13.52 -10.41
CA LEU A 94 -8.50 14.71 -9.56
C LEU A 94 -8.04 15.98 -10.29
N ASP A 95 -8.87 17.02 -10.24
CA ASP A 95 -8.48 18.40 -10.56
C ASP A 95 -7.86 19.11 -9.35
N GLU A 96 -7.47 20.38 -9.51
CA GLU A 96 -6.85 21.17 -8.44
C GLU A 96 -7.72 21.24 -7.17
N ALA A 97 -9.05 21.34 -7.34
CA ALA A 97 -9.97 21.35 -6.21
C ALA A 97 -10.03 19.98 -5.52
N GLY A 98 -10.01 18.89 -6.28
CA GLY A 98 -9.91 17.52 -5.79
C GLY A 98 -8.64 17.28 -4.98
N TRP A 99 -7.49 17.72 -5.49
CA TRP A 99 -6.20 17.64 -4.79
C TRP A 99 -6.17 18.43 -3.47
N ALA A 100 -6.90 19.55 -3.40
CA ALA A 100 -6.99 20.40 -2.22
C ALA A 100 -8.00 19.91 -1.16
N ARG A 101 -8.75 18.83 -1.42
CA ARG A 101 -9.69 18.27 -0.43
C ARG A 101 -8.95 17.71 0.77
N THR A 102 -9.53 17.87 1.95
CA THR A 102 -8.91 17.47 3.21
C THR A 102 -9.83 16.61 4.07
N GLY A 103 -9.21 15.76 4.89
CA GLY A 103 -9.85 15.04 5.99
C GLY A 103 -8.94 15.03 7.21
N ARG A 104 -9.41 14.45 8.32
CA ARG A 104 -8.65 14.38 9.58
C ARG A 104 -8.31 12.94 9.96
N HIS A 105 -7.02 12.64 10.02
CA HIS A 105 -6.51 11.42 10.63
C HIS A 105 -6.30 11.62 12.14
N VAL A 106 -6.63 10.61 12.94
CA VAL A 106 -6.50 10.69 14.42
C VAL A 106 -5.08 10.93 14.91
N VAL A 107 -4.06 10.43 14.20
CA VAL A 107 -2.63 10.61 14.54
C VAL A 107 -1.98 11.78 13.80
N TYR A 108 -2.28 11.94 12.51
CA TYR A 108 -1.52 12.85 11.63
C TYR A 108 -2.19 14.22 11.46
N GLY A 109 -3.37 14.42 12.04
CA GLY A 109 -4.10 15.68 11.93
C GLY A 109 -4.79 15.81 10.57
N VAL A 110 -4.85 17.05 10.05
CA VAL A 110 -5.52 17.34 8.78
C VAL A 110 -4.58 16.98 7.63
N LEU A 111 -5.08 16.19 6.69
CA LEU A 111 -4.34 15.71 5.51
C LEU A 111 -5.11 16.07 4.25
N ASP A 112 -4.41 16.62 3.26
CA ASP A 112 -4.86 16.65 1.87
C ASP A 112 -4.40 15.40 1.11
N VAL A 113 -4.73 15.30 -0.18
CA VAL A 113 -4.34 14.17 -1.03
C VAL A 113 -2.81 14.03 -1.08
N ALA A 114 -2.07 15.13 -1.22
CA ALA A 114 -0.61 15.10 -1.30
C ALA A 114 0.05 14.60 0.01
N ALA A 115 -0.51 14.95 1.16
CA ALA A 115 -0.06 14.49 2.46
C ALA A 115 -0.36 13.00 2.66
N ILE A 116 -1.52 12.51 2.21
CA ILE A 116 -1.82 11.07 2.18
C ILE A 116 -0.79 10.32 1.33
N LEU A 117 -0.44 10.83 0.15
CA LEU A 117 0.55 10.21 -0.73
C LEU A 117 1.96 10.22 -0.14
N ARG A 118 2.31 11.23 0.65
CA ARG A 118 3.58 11.23 1.39
C ARG A 118 3.68 10.01 2.31
N ILE A 119 2.61 9.78 3.10
CA ILE A 119 2.53 8.66 4.04
C ILE A 119 2.58 7.33 3.29
N LEU A 120 1.86 7.23 2.16
CA LEU A 120 1.90 6.05 1.29
C LEU A 120 3.33 5.76 0.80
N LEU A 121 4.04 6.78 0.31
CA LEU A 121 5.40 6.62 -0.21
C LEU A 121 6.38 6.22 0.89
N ASP A 122 6.30 6.83 2.07
CA ASP A 122 7.16 6.48 3.21
C ASP A 122 6.94 5.01 3.64
N HIS A 123 5.68 4.58 3.68
CA HIS A 123 5.30 3.19 3.97
C HIS A 123 5.78 2.20 2.89
N ASP A 124 5.65 2.56 1.61
CA ASP A 124 6.18 1.76 0.50
C ASP A 124 7.70 1.56 0.61
N GLU A 125 8.46 2.62 0.91
CA GLU A 125 9.92 2.53 1.05
C GLU A 125 10.34 1.66 2.24
N GLU A 126 9.62 1.73 3.37
CA GLU A 126 9.87 0.86 4.53
C GLU A 126 9.77 -0.62 4.15
N HIS A 127 8.68 -1.01 3.47
CA HIS A 127 8.49 -2.40 3.06
C HIS A 127 9.38 -2.82 1.89
N LEU A 128 9.76 -1.89 1.01
CA LEU A 128 10.77 -2.19 0.00
C LEU A 128 12.11 -2.54 0.65
N ALA A 129 12.52 -1.77 1.66
CA ALA A 129 13.74 -2.04 2.42
C ALA A 129 13.65 -3.38 3.16
N GLN A 130 12.47 -3.76 3.65
CA GLN A 130 12.22 -5.09 4.21
C GLN A 130 12.40 -6.23 3.20
N VAL A 131 11.92 -6.08 1.97
CA VAL A 131 12.17 -7.10 0.92
C VAL A 131 13.64 -7.13 0.50
N ALA A 132 14.29 -5.98 0.44
CA ALA A 132 15.67 -5.86 -0.04
C ALA A 132 16.73 -6.37 0.96
N ARG A 133 16.46 -6.29 2.27
CA ARG A 133 17.38 -6.79 3.30
C ARG A 133 17.45 -8.33 3.33
N GLY A 134 16.47 -8.99 2.70
CA GLY A 134 16.26 -10.42 2.82
C GLY A 134 15.41 -10.68 4.04
#